data_AF-A0A5N3PGP4-F1
#
_entry.id   AF-A0A5N3PGP4-F1
#
_cell.length_a   1.000
_cell.length_b   1.000
_cell.length_c   1.000
_cell.angle_alpha   90.00
_cell.angle_beta   90.00
_cell.angle_gamma   90.00
#
_symmetry.space_group_name_H-M   'P 1'
#
loop_
_entity.id
_entity.type
_entity.pdbx_description
1 polymer ?
#
loop_
_entity_poly.entity_id
_entity_poly.type
_entity_poly.pdbx_seq_one_letter_code
_entity_poly.pdbx_strand_id
1 'polypeptide(L)'
;MSRIVRIVAVGCGLIGGVVASQGPEFSQQYRQRLGGGIDELKQVLARFDADARAHGETPQSAIARLRSNADDLAGRQGAAMQGNLDRLARLETHRQQMVDAGPFGRVALMVRDGDVDIMNAAYGDFEPAVPVTQEGLLSTAFGFVVVWGGILVLAGFVRSLFRRRAPASANRA
;
A
#
# COMPACT_ATOMS: atom_id res chain seq x y z
N MET A 1 -18.44 32.04 -11.15
CA MET A 1 -17.18 31.28 -11.34
C MET A 1 -17.01 30.96 -12.81
N SER A 2 -15.88 31.34 -13.43
CA SER A 2 -15.64 31.07 -14.85
C SER A 2 -15.48 29.56 -15.11
N ARG A 3 -15.78 29.12 -16.33
CA ARG A 3 -15.65 27.69 -16.71
C ARG A 3 -14.22 27.17 -16.50
N ILE A 4 -13.22 28.04 -16.73
CA ILE A 4 -11.80 27.73 -16.53
C ILE A 4 -11.51 27.42 -15.06
N VAL A 5 -11.98 28.25 -14.12
CA VAL A 5 -11.77 28.04 -12.69
C VAL A 5 -12.41 26.74 -12.21
N ARG A 6 -13.59 26.36 -12.72
CA ARG A 6 -14.20 25.05 -12.43
C ARG A 6 -13.35 23.88 -12.92
N ILE A 7 -12.84 23.96 -14.13
CA ILE A 7 -12.00 22.90 -14.72
C ILE A 7 -10.71 22.73 -13.92
N VAL A 8 -10.04 23.84 -13.59
CA VAL A 8 -8.82 23.83 -12.77
C VAL A 8 -9.11 23.25 -11.38
N ALA A 9 -10.19 23.69 -10.72
CA ALA A 9 -10.57 23.18 -9.40
C ALA A 9 -10.84 21.66 -9.41
N VAL A 10 -11.54 21.16 -10.44
CA VAL A 10 -11.76 19.72 -10.61
C VAL A 10 -10.45 18.98 -10.84
N GLY A 11 -9.58 19.50 -11.71
CA GLY A 11 -8.25 18.92 -11.97
C GLY A 11 -7.41 18.83 -10.70
N CYS A 12 -7.31 19.92 -9.93
CA CYS A 12 -6.63 19.94 -8.64
C CYS A 12 -7.28 18.98 -7.63
N GLY A 13 -8.61 18.89 -7.60
CA GLY A 13 -9.33 17.95 -6.73
C GLY A 13 -9.02 16.49 -7.05
N LEU A 14 -8.93 16.13 -8.34
CA LEU A 14 -8.55 14.78 -8.76
C LEU A 14 -7.11 14.43 -8.37
N ILE A 15 -6.17 15.35 -8.59
CA ILE A 15 -4.77 15.17 -8.17
C ILE A 15 -4.68 15.03 -6.65
N GLY A 16 -5.38 15.89 -5.90
CA GLY A 16 -5.45 15.82 -4.45
C GLY A 16 -6.03 14.50 -3.95
N GLY A 17 -7.08 14.00 -4.59
CA GLY A 17 -7.67 12.70 -4.28
C GLY A 17 -6.71 11.53 -4.50
N VAL A 18 -5.95 11.56 -5.62
CA VAL A 18 -4.90 10.58 -5.90
C VAL A 18 -3.80 10.62 -4.83
N VAL A 19 -3.28 11.79 -4.49
CA VAL A 19 -2.22 11.90 -3.47
C VAL A 19 -2.74 11.42 -2.11
N ALA A 20 -3.95 11.83 -1.73
CA ALA A 20 -4.55 11.44 -0.45
C ALA A 20 -4.82 9.92 -0.35
N SER A 21 -5.09 9.22 -1.46
CA SER A 21 -5.33 7.78 -1.46
C SER A 21 -4.04 6.95 -1.30
N GLN A 22 -2.85 7.54 -1.47
CA GLN A 22 -1.59 6.81 -1.37
C GLN A 22 -1.26 6.35 0.05
N GLY A 23 -1.66 7.12 1.07
CA GLY A 23 -1.39 6.75 2.47
C GLY A 23 -2.02 5.41 2.87
N PRO A 24 -3.33 5.22 2.67
CA PRO A 24 -4.00 3.94 2.87
C PRO A 24 -3.39 2.79 2.05
N GLU A 25 -3.02 3.03 0.78
CA GLU A 25 -2.40 2.02 -0.08
C GLU A 25 -1.03 1.58 0.44
N PHE A 26 -0.18 2.54 0.80
CA PHE A 26 1.12 2.25 1.40
C PHE A 26 0.98 1.49 2.72
N SER A 27 0.04 1.90 3.57
CA SER A 27 -0.29 1.17 4.80
C SER A 27 -0.75 -0.26 4.54
N GLN A 28 -1.47 -0.49 3.44
CA GLN A 28 -1.86 -1.84 3.03
C GLN A 28 -0.65 -2.69 2.63
N GLN A 29 0.27 -2.17 1.81
CA GLN A 29 1.49 -2.89 1.41
C GLN A 29 2.42 -3.16 2.60
N TYR A 30 2.57 -2.19 3.50
CA TYR A 30 3.27 -2.37 4.77
C TYR A 30 2.67 -3.53 5.59
N ARG A 31 1.35 -3.61 5.73
CA ARG A 31 0.70 -4.72 6.47
C ARG A 31 0.93 -6.09 5.84
N GLN A 32 1.01 -6.16 4.51
CA GLN A 32 1.33 -7.41 3.81
C GLN A 32 2.75 -7.87 4.15
N ARG A 33 3.73 -6.96 4.08
CA ARG A 33 5.13 -7.25 4.46
C ARG A 33 5.30 -7.54 5.95
N LEU A 34 4.55 -6.85 6.80
CA LEU A 34 4.49 -7.14 8.24
C LEU A 34 4.06 -8.59 8.48
N GLY A 35 3.02 -9.05 7.77
CA GLY A 35 2.59 -10.45 7.80
C GLY A 35 3.70 -11.41 7.37
N GLY A 36 4.32 -11.14 6.21
CA GLY A 36 5.43 -11.95 5.70
C GLY A 36 6.63 -12.05 6.65
N GLY A 37 7.05 -10.93 7.23
CA GLY A 37 8.16 -10.90 8.20
C GLY A 37 7.84 -11.64 9.50
N ILE A 38 6.59 -11.59 9.98
CA ILE A 38 6.12 -12.40 11.11
C ILE A 38 6.20 -13.88 10.77
N ASP A 39 5.72 -14.29 9.60
CA ASP A 39 5.68 -15.69 9.18
C ASP A 39 7.10 -16.25 8.99
N GLU A 40 8.02 -15.45 8.43
CA GLU A 40 9.44 -15.81 8.31
C GLU A 40 10.12 -15.96 9.70
N LEU A 41 9.92 -14.99 10.61
CA LEU A 41 10.46 -15.08 11.97
C LEU A 41 9.91 -16.30 12.72
N LYS A 42 8.62 -16.61 12.57
CA LYS A 42 8.03 -17.83 13.12
C LYS A 42 8.69 -19.08 12.58
N GLN A 43 9.01 -19.12 11.29
CA GLN A 43 9.68 -20.26 10.71
C GLN A 43 11.10 -20.44 11.25
N VAL A 44 11.87 -19.35 11.40
CA VAL A 44 13.20 -19.38 12.02
C VAL A 44 13.12 -19.90 13.46
N LEU A 45 12.17 -19.37 14.24
CA LEU A 45 11.99 -19.77 15.64
C LEU A 45 11.49 -21.21 15.79
N ALA A 46 10.62 -21.68 14.89
CA ALA A 46 10.16 -23.06 14.88
C ALA A 46 11.29 -24.06 14.58
N ARG A 47 12.20 -23.70 13.67
CA ARG A 47 13.40 -24.52 13.41
C ARG A 47 14.31 -24.56 14.64
N PHE A 48 14.58 -23.40 15.25
CA PHE A 48 15.38 -23.32 16.46
C PHE A 48 14.77 -24.09 17.64
N ASP A 49 13.45 -24.03 17.81
CA ASP A 49 12.72 -24.80 18.82
C ASP A 49 12.80 -26.32 18.57
N ALA A 50 12.75 -26.77 17.32
CA ALA A 50 12.98 -28.16 16.98
C ALA A 50 14.40 -28.62 17.34
N ASP A 51 15.42 -27.81 17.01
CA ASP A 51 16.81 -28.09 17.35
C ASP A 51 17.04 -28.13 18.87
N ALA A 52 16.48 -27.17 19.60
CA ALA A 52 16.54 -27.14 21.06
C ALA A 52 15.93 -28.41 21.68
N ARG A 53 14.75 -28.82 21.20
CA ARG A 53 14.07 -30.05 21.66
C ARG A 53 14.84 -31.32 21.32
N ALA A 54 15.50 -31.37 20.17
CA ALA A 54 16.36 -32.50 19.81
C ALA A 54 17.52 -32.69 20.80
N HIS A 55 17.92 -31.61 21.49
CA HIS A 55 18.89 -31.63 22.59
C HIS A 55 18.27 -31.68 23.99
N GLY A 56 16.95 -31.89 24.11
CA GLY A 56 16.25 -31.95 25.39
C GLY A 56 16.13 -30.59 26.11
N GLU A 57 16.30 -29.48 25.38
CA GLU A 57 16.25 -28.13 25.92
C GLU A 57 15.00 -27.37 25.45
N THR A 58 14.63 -26.35 26.21
CA THR A 58 13.67 -25.33 25.76
C THR A 58 14.38 -24.28 24.91
N PRO A 59 13.69 -23.53 24.04
CA PRO A 59 14.28 -22.43 23.29
C PRO A 59 15.01 -21.43 24.19
N GLN A 60 14.43 -21.08 25.34
CA GLN A 60 15.03 -20.12 26.28
C GLN A 60 16.31 -20.67 26.91
N SER A 61 16.33 -21.96 27.26
CA SER A 61 17.54 -22.62 27.78
C SER A 61 18.64 -22.68 26.72
N ALA A 62 18.29 -23.04 25.49
CA ALA A 62 19.23 -23.09 24.36
C ALA A 62 19.83 -21.71 24.05
N ILE A 63 19.01 -20.65 24.08
CA ILE A 63 19.47 -19.26 23.95
C ILE A 63 20.43 -18.89 25.08
N ALA A 64 20.06 -19.19 26.34
CA ALA A 64 20.91 -18.90 27.49
C ALA A 64 22.28 -19.61 27.39
N ARG A 65 22.28 -20.88 26.95
CA ARG A 65 23.48 -21.68 26.71
C ARG A 65 24.35 -21.10 25.59
N LEU A 66 23.74 -20.66 24.49
CA LEU A 66 24.48 -20.00 23.41
C LEU A 66 25.13 -18.69 23.89
N ARG A 67 24.39 -17.88 24.65
CA ARG A 67 24.89 -16.60 25.19
C ARG A 67 26.00 -16.75 26.22
N SER A 68 26.03 -17.85 26.98
CA SER A 68 27.08 -18.13 27.96
C SER A 68 28.27 -18.90 27.37
N ASN A 69 28.23 -19.21 26.07
CA ASN A 69 29.33 -19.89 25.40
C ASN A 69 30.57 -18.98 25.35
N ALA A 70 31.76 -19.58 25.50
CA ALA A 70 33.03 -18.86 25.43
C ALA A 70 33.36 -18.39 24.01
N ASP A 71 32.81 -19.04 22.98
CA ASP A 71 32.91 -18.60 21.60
C ASP A 71 31.99 -17.39 21.34
N ASP A 72 32.59 -16.29 20.88
CA ASP A 72 31.88 -15.02 20.65
C ASP A 72 30.83 -15.15 19.55
N LEU A 73 31.07 -15.95 18.52
CA LEU A 73 30.08 -16.19 17.47
C LEU A 73 28.83 -16.88 18.05
N ALA A 74 29.00 -17.95 18.83
CA ALA A 74 27.88 -18.61 19.52
C ALA A 74 27.13 -17.65 20.47
N GLY A 75 27.86 -16.83 21.22
CA GLY A 75 27.31 -15.79 22.10
C GLY A 75 26.40 -14.81 21.34
N ARG A 76 26.89 -14.30 20.20
CA ARG A 76 26.13 -13.39 19.33
C ARG A 76 24.92 -14.05 18.69
N GLN A 77 25.01 -15.32 18.29
CA GLN A 77 23.85 -16.05 17.76
C GLN A 77 22.74 -16.21 18.81
N GLY A 78 23.11 -16.50 20.07
CA GLY A 78 22.15 -16.52 21.17
C GLY A 78 21.48 -15.15 21.40
N ALA A 79 22.26 -14.07 21.36
CA ALA A 79 21.72 -12.71 21.48
C ALA A 79 20.79 -12.35 20.30
N ALA A 80 21.15 -12.71 19.08
CA ALA A 80 20.34 -12.50 17.88
C ALA A 80 19.02 -13.28 17.95
N MET A 81 19.04 -14.53 18.41
CA MET A 81 17.84 -15.34 18.56
C MET A 81 16.88 -14.77 19.62
N GLN A 82 17.41 -14.24 20.74
CA GLN A 82 16.61 -13.49 21.70
C GLN A 82 15.98 -12.25 21.06
N GLY A 83 16.76 -11.49 20.28
CA GLY A 83 16.27 -10.34 19.53
C GLY A 83 15.13 -10.69 18.57
N ASN A 84 15.20 -11.86 17.92
CA ASN A 84 14.14 -12.37 17.04
C ASN A 84 12.85 -12.71 17.80
N LEU A 85 12.94 -13.33 18.99
CA LEU A 85 11.78 -13.56 19.86
C LEU A 85 11.09 -12.25 20.25
N ASP A 86 11.88 -11.29 20.73
CA ASP A 86 11.37 -10.00 21.18
C ASP A 86 10.77 -9.21 20.01
N ARG A 87 11.40 -9.28 18.82
CA ARG A 87 10.88 -8.66 17.60
C ARG A 87 9.56 -9.30 17.18
N LEU A 88 9.47 -10.62 17.16
CA LEU A 88 8.24 -11.32 16.79
C LEU A 88 7.07 -10.87 17.67
N ALA A 89 7.25 -10.83 18.99
CA ALA A 89 6.19 -10.41 19.91
C ALA A 89 5.70 -8.98 19.64
N ARG A 90 6.62 -8.05 19.34
CA ARG A 90 6.28 -6.67 18.95
C ARG A 90 5.51 -6.62 17.64
N LEU A 91 5.97 -7.35 16.62
CA LEU A 91 5.31 -7.37 15.31
C LEU A 91 3.92 -8.00 15.37
N GLU A 92 3.72 -9.06 16.13
CA GLU A 92 2.41 -9.68 16.34
C GLU A 92 1.43 -8.72 17.03
N THR A 93 1.90 -8.03 18.08
CA THR A 93 1.10 -7.01 18.78
C THR A 93 0.70 -5.89 17.83
N HIS A 94 1.65 -5.40 17.03
CA HIS A 94 1.40 -4.34 16.05
C HIS A 94 0.45 -4.80 14.94
N ARG A 95 0.58 -6.05 14.45
CA ARG A 95 -0.34 -6.64 13.47
C ARG A 95 -1.75 -6.70 14.02
N GLN A 96 -1.94 -7.07 15.29
CA GLN A 96 -3.26 -7.12 15.90
C GLN A 96 -3.89 -5.72 15.97
N GLN A 97 -3.13 -4.71 16.44
CA GLN A 97 -3.59 -3.31 16.46
C GLN A 97 -4.01 -2.82 15.06
N MET A 98 -3.26 -3.21 14.03
CA MET A 98 -3.57 -2.88 12.63
C MET A 98 -4.82 -3.57 12.10
N VAL A 99 -5.11 -4.80 12.53
CA VAL A 99 -6.35 -5.51 12.19
C VAL A 99 -7.55 -4.77 12.76
N ASP A 100 -7.46 -4.39 14.03
CA ASP A 100 -8.53 -3.74 14.79
C ASP A 100 -8.74 -2.27 14.37
N ALA A 101 -7.75 -1.64 13.76
CA ALA A 101 -7.82 -0.27 13.27
C ALA A 101 -8.57 -0.15 11.93
N GLY A 102 -9.35 0.93 11.81
CA GLY A 102 -9.92 1.38 10.52
C GLY A 102 -8.85 1.91 9.55
N PRO A 103 -9.20 2.19 8.29
CA PRO A 103 -8.24 2.55 7.22
C PRO A 103 -7.27 3.68 7.58
N PHE A 104 -7.78 4.78 8.16
CA PHE A 104 -6.93 5.90 8.59
C PHE A 104 -6.17 5.61 9.90
N GLY A 105 -6.76 4.81 10.79
CA GLY A 105 -6.10 4.36 12.01
C GLY A 105 -4.86 3.52 11.70
N ARG A 106 -4.90 2.69 10.66
CA ARG A 106 -3.76 1.91 10.19
C ARG A 106 -2.60 2.78 9.71
N VAL A 107 -2.90 3.86 8.99
CA VAL A 107 -1.89 4.84 8.57
C VAL A 107 -1.25 5.48 9.80
N ALA A 108 -2.06 5.92 10.77
CA ALA A 108 -1.55 6.54 12.00
C ALA A 108 -0.69 5.58 12.83
N LEU A 109 -1.15 4.33 13.02
CA LEU A 109 -0.40 3.28 13.72
C LEU A 109 0.91 2.95 13.02
N MET A 110 0.92 2.87 11.69
CA MET A 110 2.13 2.59 10.91
C MET A 110 3.17 3.68 11.12
N VAL A 111 2.76 4.95 11.08
CA VAL A 111 3.68 6.08 11.24
C VAL A 111 4.21 6.19 12.67
N ARG A 112 3.39 5.86 13.68
CA ARG A 112 3.76 5.99 15.09
C ARG A 112 4.57 4.81 15.61
N ASP A 113 4.11 3.59 15.30
CA ASP A 113 4.56 2.35 15.95
C ASP A 113 5.10 1.32 14.94
N GLY A 114 5.23 1.68 13.67
CA GLY A 114 5.67 0.77 12.61
C GLY A 114 7.13 0.32 12.76
N ASP A 115 7.42 -0.89 12.28
CA ASP A 115 8.78 -1.39 12.15
C ASP A 115 9.47 -0.71 10.96
N VAL A 116 10.53 0.05 11.25
CA VAL A 116 11.22 0.90 10.26
C VAL A 116 11.83 0.08 9.13
N ASP A 117 12.33 -1.13 9.40
CA ASP A 117 12.90 -1.97 8.35
C ASP A 117 11.82 -2.43 7.38
N ILE A 118 10.65 -2.82 7.92
CA ILE A 118 9.50 -3.23 7.11
C ILE A 118 8.95 -2.04 6.33
N MET A 119 8.92 -0.84 6.92
CA MET A 119 8.53 0.38 6.21
C MET A 119 9.48 0.71 5.07
N ASN A 120 10.79 0.63 5.29
CA ASN A 120 11.80 0.86 4.26
C ASN A 120 11.70 -0.18 3.14
N ALA A 121 11.50 -1.45 3.51
CA ALA A 121 11.29 -2.52 2.54
C ALA A 121 9.97 -2.31 1.76
N ALA A 122 8.90 -1.87 2.40
CA ALA A 122 7.64 -1.54 1.73
C ALA A 122 7.79 -0.36 0.78
N TYR A 123 8.59 0.64 1.17
CA TYR A 123 8.86 1.82 0.36
C TYR A 123 9.70 1.51 -0.88
N GLY A 124 10.71 0.63 -0.74
CA GLY A 124 11.58 0.23 -1.86
C GLY A 124 10.83 -0.40 -3.04
N ASP A 125 9.75 -1.13 -2.75
CA ASP A 125 8.92 -1.81 -3.75
C ASP A 125 7.51 -1.20 -3.86
N PHE A 126 7.33 0.04 -3.38
CA PHE A 126 6.02 0.67 -3.35
C PHE A 126 5.50 0.96 -4.76
N GLU A 127 4.36 0.37 -5.11
CA GLU A 127 3.61 0.71 -6.32
C GLU A 127 2.41 1.59 -5.96
N PRO A 128 2.36 2.85 -6.44
CA PRO A 128 1.22 3.74 -6.23
C PRO A 128 -0.08 3.15 -6.79
N ALA A 129 -1.21 3.46 -6.15
CA ALA A 129 -2.54 2.99 -6.56
C ALA A 129 -2.97 3.48 -7.97
N VAL A 130 -2.20 4.39 -8.57
CA VAL A 130 -2.39 4.89 -9.93
C VAL A 130 -1.12 4.58 -10.69
N PRO A 131 -1.18 4.00 -11.90
CA PRO A 131 0.01 3.62 -12.63
C PRO A 131 0.74 4.88 -13.11
N VAL A 132 1.70 5.33 -12.31
CA VAL A 132 2.61 6.44 -12.62
C VAL A 132 3.79 5.99 -13.50
N THR A 133 3.77 4.75 -13.96
CA THR A 133 4.73 4.24 -14.95
C THR A 133 4.51 4.92 -16.30
N GLN A 134 5.55 4.93 -17.15
CA GLN A 134 5.44 5.53 -18.50
C GLN A 134 4.28 4.89 -19.30
N GLU A 135 4.15 3.57 -19.22
CA GLU A 135 3.07 2.82 -19.87
C GLU A 135 1.70 3.17 -19.30
N GLY A 136 1.61 3.31 -17.97
CA GLY A 136 0.40 3.74 -17.27
C GLY A 136 -0.06 5.12 -17.68
N LEU A 137 0.89 6.06 -17.81
CA LEU A 137 0.61 7.44 -18.21
C LEU A 137 0.13 7.51 -19.67
N LEU A 138 0.80 6.80 -20.58
CA LEU A 138 0.42 6.73 -22.00
C LEU A 138 -0.95 6.08 -22.19
N SER A 139 -1.21 4.97 -21.48
CA SER A 139 -2.50 4.28 -21.53
C SER A 139 -3.63 5.16 -20.96
N THR A 140 -3.36 5.87 -19.85
CA THR A 140 -4.30 6.83 -19.25
C THR A 140 -4.60 7.98 -20.23
N ALA A 141 -3.57 8.55 -20.86
CA ALA A 141 -3.73 9.61 -21.84
C ALA A 141 -4.53 9.16 -23.06
N PHE A 142 -4.23 7.97 -23.59
CA PHE A 142 -4.96 7.39 -24.70
C PHE A 142 -6.44 7.16 -24.36
N GLY A 143 -6.72 6.52 -23.22
CA GLY A 143 -8.09 6.31 -22.74
C GLY A 143 -8.87 7.61 -22.58
N PHE A 144 -8.23 8.65 -22.03
CA PHE A 144 -8.82 9.99 -21.92
C PHE A 144 -9.21 10.56 -23.29
N VAL A 145 -8.29 10.51 -24.27
CA VAL A 145 -8.55 11.02 -25.62
C VAL A 145 -9.69 10.27 -26.31
N VAL A 146 -9.71 8.94 -26.21
CA VAL A 146 -10.75 8.09 -26.82
C VAL A 146 -12.12 8.41 -26.23
N VAL A 147 -12.24 8.43 -24.90
CA VAL A 147 -13.53 8.69 -24.22
C VAL A 147 -13.99 10.12 -24.46
N TRP A 148 -13.11 11.10 -24.30
CA TRP A 148 -13.43 12.51 -24.53
C TRP A 148 -13.86 12.76 -25.97
N GLY A 149 -13.08 12.26 -26.94
CA GLY A 149 -13.40 12.35 -28.36
C GLY A 149 -14.73 11.68 -28.70
N GLY A 150 -14.98 10.49 -28.15
CA GLY A 150 -16.25 9.76 -28.30
C GLY A 150 -17.46 10.56 -27.79
N ILE A 151 -17.34 11.18 -26.61
CA ILE A 151 -18.38 12.06 -26.05
C ILE A 151 -18.64 13.26 -26.97
N LEU A 152 -17.60 13.89 -27.50
CA LEU A 152 -17.74 15.02 -28.42
C LEU A 152 -18.45 14.62 -29.72
N VAL A 153 -18.06 13.47 -30.31
CA VAL A 153 -18.70 12.93 -31.51
C VAL A 153 -20.17 12.61 -31.24
N LEU A 154 -20.47 11.93 -30.14
CA LEU A 154 -21.83 11.57 -29.75
C LEU A 154 -22.70 12.82 -29.50
N ALA A 155 -22.17 13.81 -28.76
CA ALA A 155 -22.87 15.07 -28.50
C ALA A 155 -23.14 15.85 -29.80
N GLY A 156 -22.17 15.85 -30.74
CA GLY A 156 -22.33 16.44 -32.07
C GLY A 156 -23.41 15.73 -32.89
N PHE A 157 -23.42 14.40 -32.87
CA PHE A 157 -24.43 13.58 -33.54
C PHE A 157 -25.85 13.85 -32.99
N VAL A 158 -26.01 13.80 -31.66
CA VAL A 158 -27.29 14.11 -30.99
C VAL A 158 -27.76 15.52 -31.34
N ARG A 159 -26.88 16.52 -31.27
CA ARG A 159 -27.22 17.90 -31.64
C ARG A 159 -27.67 18.02 -33.10
N SER A 160 -27.06 17.27 -34.02
CA SER A 160 -27.44 17.22 -35.44
C SER A 160 -28.87 16.70 -35.64
N LEU A 161 -29.28 15.68 -34.89
CA LEU A 161 -30.63 15.12 -34.95
C LEU A 161 -31.70 16.12 -34.48
N PHE A 162 -31.42 16.89 -33.43
CA PHE A 162 -32.37 17.87 -32.89
C PHE A 162 -32.40 19.21 -33.67
N ARG A 163 -31.30 19.59 -34.35
CA ARG A 163 -31.25 20.85 -35.12
C ARG A 163 -32.09 20.81 -36.40
N ARG A 164 -32.50 19.63 -36.87
CA ARG A 164 -33.37 19.44 -38.05
C ARG A 164 -34.86 19.72 -37.80
N ARG A 165 -35.25 20.11 -36.57
CA ARG A 165 -36.66 20.38 -36.19
C ARG A 165 -37.01 21.86 -35.96
N ALA A 166 -36.14 22.82 -36.30
CA ALA A 166 -36.52 24.24 -36.22
C ALA A 166 -37.52 24.56 -37.35
N PRO A 167 -38.78 24.96 -37.05
CA PRO A 167 -39.79 25.22 -38.06
C PRO A 167 -39.42 26.48 -38.84
N ALA A 168 -39.48 26.39 -40.17
CA ALA A 168 -39.46 27.56 -41.02
C ALA A 168 -40.71 28.40 -40.71
N SER A 169 -40.54 29.52 -40.02
CA SER A 169 -41.55 30.57 -39.98
C SER A 169 -41.68 31.12 -41.40
N ALA A 170 -42.62 30.55 -42.16
CA ALA A 170 -43.09 31.11 -43.41
C ALA A 170 -43.85 32.40 -43.10
N ASN A 171 -43.10 33.49 -42.99
CA ASN A 171 -43.62 34.83 -43.16
C ASN A 171 -43.71 35.10 -44.66
N ARG A 172 -44.92 35.10 -45.22
CA ARG A 172 -45.25 35.89 -46.41
C ARG A 172 -46.67 36.45 -46.27
N ALA A 173 -46.65 37.78 -46.18
CA ALA A 173 -47.66 38.79 -46.54
C ALA A 173 -48.81 38.31 -47.43
#